data_AF-A0A2N3BKB0-F1
#
_entry.id   AF-A0A2N3BKB0-F1
#
_cell.length_a   1.000
_cell.length_b   1.000
_cell.length_c   1.000
_cell.angle_alpha   90.00
_cell.angle_beta   90.00
_cell.angle_gamma   90.00
#
_symmetry.space_group_name_H-M   'P 1'
#
loop_
_entity.id
_entity.type
_entity.pdbx_description
1 polymer ?
#
loop_
_entity_poly.entity_id
_entity_poly.type
_entity_poly.pdbx_seq_one_letter_code
_entity_poly.pdbx_strand_id
1 'polypeptide(L)'
;MSGFCLQRQGRGWIVAGPNGRALTGVYGDRNLAAVRLGELQDLAETTERRMRRACMCCGREFLSAGIQNRLCAGCRTGTPVEHMPARSRHTAKAGGRT
;
A
#
# COMPACT_ATOMS: atom_id res chain seq x y z
N MET A 1 -5.31 9.56 16.51
CA MET A 1 -3.86 9.33 16.37
C MET A 1 -3.49 8.19 17.28
N SER A 2 -3.61 6.96 16.81
CA SER A 2 -3.30 5.76 17.59
C SER A 2 -1.97 5.23 17.06
N GLY A 3 -0.87 5.76 17.58
CA GLY A 3 0.48 5.46 17.09
C GLY A 3 1.09 4.25 17.81
N PHE A 4 1.92 3.49 17.09
CA PHE A 4 2.86 2.57 17.71
C PHE A 4 3.88 3.38 18.52
N CYS A 5 4.33 2.86 19.67
CA CYS A 5 5.31 3.52 20.50
C CYS A 5 6.31 2.54 21.14
N LEU A 6 7.45 3.05 21.60
CA LEU A 6 8.40 2.28 22.40
C LEU A 6 8.03 2.34 23.88
N GLN A 7 7.99 1.18 24.52
CA GLN A 7 7.85 1.08 25.96
C GLN A 7 9.03 0.32 26.56
N ARG A 8 9.51 0.79 27.71
CA ARG A 8 10.58 0.12 28.44
C ARG A 8 9.96 -0.97 29.33
N GLN A 9 10.43 -2.21 29.19
CA GLN A 9 9.98 -3.34 29.97
C GLN A 9 11.18 -4.00 30.67
N GLY A 10 11.30 -3.77 31.97
CA GLY A 10 12.47 -4.20 32.75
C GLY A 10 13.78 -3.61 32.23
N ARG A 11 14.68 -4.49 31.76
CA ARG A 11 15.98 -4.10 31.17
C ARG A 11 15.97 -3.96 29.65
N GLY A 12 14.83 -4.17 29.00
CA GLY A 12 14.71 -4.08 27.54
C GLY A 12 13.61 -3.13 27.07
N TRP A 13 13.37 -3.15 25.77
CA TRP A 13 12.45 -2.31 25.03
C TRP A 13 11.45 -3.17 24.27
N ILE A 14 10.19 -2.75 24.22
CA ILE A 14 9.15 -3.38 23.42
C ILE A 14 8.49 -2.35 22.52
N VAL A 15 7.93 -2.82 21.40
CA VAL A 15 7.06 -2.00 20.56
C VAL A 15 5.61 -2.27 20.96
N ALA A 16 4.95 -1.25 21.50
CA ALA A 16 3.55 -1.29 21.84
C ALA A 16 2.70 -0.78 20.66
N GLY A 17 1.61 -1.48 20.39
CA GLY A 17 0.64 -1.07 19.38
C GLY A 17 -0.26 0.08 19.85
N PRO A 18 -1.18 0.54 18.99
CA PRO A 18 -2.15 1.59 19.30
C PRO A 18 -3.03 1.30 20.53
N ASN A 19 -3.20 0.01 20.85
CA ASN A 19 -4.00 -0.45 21.99
C ASN A 19 -3.17 -0.55 23.28
N GLY A 20 -1.92 -0.10 23.28
CA GLY A 20 -0.98 -0.22 24.40
C GLY A 20 -0.46 -1.65 24.64
N ARG A 21 -0.85 -2.63 23.82
CA ARG A 21 -0.39 -4.02 23.91
C ARG A 21 0.94 -4.19 23.20
N ALA A 22 1.87 -4.90 23.84
CA ALA A 22 3.13 -5.33 23.21
C ALA A 22 2.84 -6.18 21.97
N LEU A 23 3.36 -5.76 20.82
CA LEU A 23 3.20 -6.48 19.54
C LEU A 23 4.43 -7.33 19.20
N THR A 24 5.55 -7.06 19.86
CA THR A 24 6.85 -7.69 19.61
C THR A 24 7.49 -8.20 20.89
N GLY A 25 8.51 -9.05 20.74
CA GLY A 25 9.34 -9.49 21.85
C GLY A 25 10.20 -8.35 22.43
N VAL A 26 10.82 -8.61 23.59
CA VAL A 26 11.69 -7.65 24.27
C VAL A 26 13.04 -7.56 23.54
N TYR A 27 13.41 -6.35 23.13
CA TYR A 27 14.71 -6.02 22.56
C TYR A 27 15.67 -5.56 23.66
N GLY A 28 16.89 -6.08 23.67
CA GLY A 28 17.94 -5.62 24.58
C GLY A 28 18.50 -4.23 24.23
N ASP A 29 18.31 -3.79 22.98
CA ASP A 29 18.83 -2.54 22.44
C ASP A 29 17.69 -1.62 21.98
N ARG A 30 17.81 -0.33 22.32
CA ARG A 30 16.79 0.69 22.00
C ARG A 30 16.75 1.01 20.50
N ASN A 31 17.88 1.02 19.82
CA ASN A 31 17.96 1.33 18.39
C ASN A 31 17.31 0.21 17.57
N LEU A 32 17.53 -1.06 17.93
CA LEU A 32 16.83 -2.19 17.31
C LEU A 32 15.31 -2.07 17.47
N ALA A 33 14.84 -1.71 18.66
CA ALA A 33 13.43 -1.49 18.90
C ALA A 33 12.88 -0.30 18.08
N ALA A 34 13.66 0.78 17.93
CA ALA A 34 13.29 1.96 17.15
C ALA A 34 13.20 1.68 15.65
N VAL A 35 14.12 0.89 15.09
CA VAL A 35 14.05 0.42 13.69
C VAL A 35 12.75 -0.35 13.49
N ARG A 36 12.45 -1.29 14.39
CA ARG A 36 11.22 -2.08 14.29
C ARG A 36 9.95 -1.24 14.44
N LEU A 37 9.99 -0.23 15.30
CA LEU A 37 8.91 0.75 15.43
C LEU A 37 8.67 1.46 14.09
N GLY A 38 9.71 1.94 13.43
CA GLY A 38 9.62 2.60 12.12
C GLY A 38 8.99 1.71 11.06
N GLU A 39 9.44 0.46 10.95
CA GLU A 39 8.87 -0.51 10.00
C GLU A 39 7.36 -0.75 10.23
N LEU A 40 6.94 -0.83 11.49
CA LEU A 40 5.53 -1.04 11.83
C LEU A 40 4.68 0.21 11.54
N GLN A 41 5.24 1.40 11.77
CA GLN A 41 4.60 2.66 11.42
C GLN A 41 4.45 2.81 9.89
N ASP A 42 5.49 2.51 9.12
CA ASP A 42 5.47 2.55 7.66
C ASP A 42 4.46 1.54 7.09
N LEU A 43 4.44 0.31 7.62
CA LEU A 43 3.46 -0.69 7.22
C LEU A 43 2.03 -0.22 7.51
N ALA A 44 1.77 0.31 8.71
CA ALA A 44 0.45 0.83 9.08
C ALA A 44 0.03 1.97 8.15
N GLU A 45 0.93 2.94 7.91
CA GLU A 45 0.68 4.07 7.02
C GLU A 45 0.39 3.61 5.58
N THR A 46 1.17 2.65 5.06
CA THR A 46 0.92 2.10 3.72
C THR A 46 -0.38 1.30 3.66
N THR A 47 -0.82 0.66 4.75
CA THR A 47 -2.12 -0.02 4.78
C THR A 47 -3.30 0.95 4.88
N GLU A 48 -3.19 2.02 5.65
CA GLU A 48 -4.24 3.05 5.74
C GLU A 48 -4.38 3.83 4.43
N ARG A 49 -3.27 4.09 3.73
CA ARG A 49 -3.26 4.73 2.41
C ARG A 49 -3.75 3.82 1.28
N ARG A 50 -3.92 2.51 1.52
CA ARG A 50 -4.45 1.60 0.51
C ARG A 50 -5.95 1.84 0.32
N MET A 51 -6.31 2.29 -0.88
CA MET A 51 -7.72 2.42 -1.27
C MET A 51 -7.99 1.70 -2.58
N ARG A 52 -9.23 1.22 -2.75
CA ARG A 52 -9.70 0.71 -4.03
C ARG A 52 -9.80 1.86 -5.02
N ARG A 53 -9.25 1.66 -6.22
CA ARG A 53 -9.32 2.63 -7.33
C ARG A 53 -9.52 1.90 -8.64
N ALA A 54 -10.26 2.52 -9.56
CA ALA A 54 -10.28 2.10 -10.94
C ALA A 54 -8.96 2.45 -11.63
N CYS A 55 -8.41 1.51 -12.39
CA CYS A 55 -7.24 1.74 -13.24
C CYS A 55 -7.58 2.73 -14.37
N MET A 56 -6.72 3.72 -14.60
CA MET A 56 -6.91 4.69 -15.68
C MET A 56 -6.76 4.10 -17.10
N CYS A 57 -6.10 2.94 -17.23
CA CYS A 57 -5.94 2.26 -18.51
C CYS A 57 -7.10 1.29 -18.79
N CYS A 58 -7.43 0.43 -17.83
CA CYS A 58 -8.39 -0.67 -18.04
C CYS A 58 -9.71 -0.55 -17.28
N GLY A 59 -9.86 0.45 -16.42
CA GLY A 59 -11.02 0.60 -15.54
C GLY A 59 -11.11 -0.40 -14.38
N ARG A 60 -10.29 -1.47 -14.35
CA ARG A 60 -10.34 -2.50 -13.30
C ARG A 60 -10.05 -1.91 -11.92
N GLU A 61 -10.84 -2.31 -10.93
CA GLU A 61 -10.57 -1.98 -9.53
C GLU A 61 -9.31 -2.69 -9.03
N PHE A 62 -8.43 -1.95 -8.37
CA PHE A 62 -7.24 -2.48 -7.72
C PHE A 62 -6.96 -1.75 -6.40
N LEU A 63 -6.21 -2.41 -5.50
CA LEU A 63 -5.71 -1.78 -4.29
C LEU A 63 -4.53 -0.88 -4.63
N SER A 64 -4.76 0.42 -4.58
CA SER A 64 -3.75 1.44 -4.82
C SER A 64 -3.04 1.78 -3.52
N ALA A 65 -1.71 1.61 -3.49
CA ALA A 65 -0.86 1.94 -2.34
C ALA A 65 -0.76 3.44 -2.01
N GLY A 66 -1.32 4.32 -2.84
CA GLY A 66 -1.27 5.77 -2.62
C GLY A 66 -1.76 6.58 -3.81
N ILE A 67 -1.87 7.90 -3.65
CA ILE A 67 -2.48 8.78 -4.67
C ILE A 67 -1.81 8.72 -6.04
N GLN A 68 -0.50 8.48 -6.05
CA GLN A 68 0.34 8.37 -7.25
C GLN A 68 0.12 7.06 -8.02
N ASN A 69 -0.44 6.03 -7.38
CA ASN A 69 -0.63 4.74 -8.02
C ASN A 69 -2.00 4.65 -8.71
N ARG A 70 -2.04 4.92 -10.03
CA ARG A 70 -3.26 4.98 -10.86
C ARG A 70 -3.42 3.83 -11.88
N LEU A 71 -2.44 2.93 -11.96
CA LEU A 71 -2.45 1.77 -12.86
C LEU A 71 -2.45 0.47 -12.06
N CYS A 72 -3.26 -0.49 -12.49
CA CYS A 72 -3.22 -1.84 -11.92
C CYS A 72 -1.87 -2.51 -12.24
N ALA A 73 -1.52 -3.55 -11.48
CA ALA A 73 -0.25 -4.25 -11.65
C ALA A 73 -0.04 -4.71 -13.11
N GLY A 74 -1.07 -5.26 -13.75
CA GLY A 74 -0.93 -5.76 -15.10
C GLY A 74 -0.76 -4.69 -16.17
N CYS A 75 -1.48 -3.56 -16.08
CA CYS A 75 -1.26 -2.42 -16.98
C CYS A 75 0.09 -1.75 -16.75
N ARG A 76 0.64 -1.82 -15.53
CA ARG A 76 1.97 -1.30 -15.24
C ARG A 76 3.08 -2.16 -15.84
N THR A 77 2.94 -3.47 -15.80
CA THR A 77 3.95 -4.42 -16.32
C THR A 77 3.80 -4.70 -17.82
N GLY A 78 2.80 -4.10 -18.48
CA GLY A 78 2.52 -4.37 -19.89
C GLY A 78 1.96 -5.76 -20.17
N THR A 79 1.58 -6.52 -19.13
CA THR A 79 0.88 -7.78 -19.34
C THR A 79 -0.53 -7.49 -19.84
N PRO A 80 -0.98 -8.16 -20.91
CA PRO A 80 -2.36 -8.06 -21.34
C PRO A 80 -3.24 -8.65 -20.24
N VAL A 81 -3.77 -7.79 -19.38
CA VAL A 81 -4.90 -8.18 -18.53
C VAL A 81 -6.07 -8.33 -19.47
N GLU A 82 -6.50 -9.57 -19.69
CA GLU A 82 -7.67 -9.86 -20.52
C GLU A 82 -8.81 -8.96 -20.02
N HIS A 83 -9.15 -7.99 -20.86
CA HIS A 83 -10.26 -7.10 -20.64
C HIS A 83 -11.51 -7.87 -21.04
N MET A 84 -12.33 -8.26 -20.07
CA MET A 84 -13.77 -8.23 -20.34
C MET A 84 -14.18 -6.76 -20.42
N PRO A 85 -14.70 -6.29 -21.57
CA PRO A 85 -14.93 -4.88 -21.77
C PRO A 85 -16.07 -4.39 -20.88
N ALA A 86 -15.78 -3.46 -19.98
CA ALA A 86 -16.77 -2.47 -19.58
C ALA A 86 -17.06 -1.59 -20.81
N ARG A 87 -17.99 -2.06 -21.66
CA ARG A 87 -18.67 -1.41 -22.79
C ARG A 87 -17.98 -0.16 -23.36
N SER A 88 -17.36 -0.35 -24.53
CA SER A 88 -17.35 0.51 -25.72
C SER A 88 -17.64 2.01 -25.57
N ARG A 89 -16.68 2.86 -25.97
CA ARG A 89 -16.78 3.82 -27.11
C ARG A 89 -15.53 4.71 -27.19
N HIS A 90 -14.53 4.28 -27.93
CA HIS A 90 -13.75 5.19 -28.76
C HIS A 90 -14.02 4.83 -30.22
N THR A 91 -15.00 5.50 -30.79
CA THR A 91 -15.30 5.48 -32.22
C THR A 91 -14.14 6.07 -33.00
N ALA A 92 -13.70 5.29 -33.99
CA ALA A 92 -12.93 5.59 -35.18
C ALA A 92 -12.40 7.03 -35.41
N LYS A 93 -11.13 7.10 -35.82
CA LYS A 93 -10.77 7.90 -37.00
C LYS A 93 -9.94 7.05 -37.95
N ALA A 94 -10.63 6.42 -38.91
CA ALA A 94 -10.01 5.95 -40.13
C ALA A 94 -9.56 7.20 -40.92
N GLY A 95 -8.27 7.50 -40.86
CA GLY A 95 -7.62 8.46 -41.77
C GLY A 95 -7.05 7.67 -42.94
N GLY A 96 -7.74 7.76 -44.08
CA GLY A 96 -7.42 7.07 -45.31
C GLY A 96 -6.03 7.41 -45.87
N ARG A 97 -5.50 6.43 -46.58
CA ARG A 97 -4.33 6.50 -47.45
C ARG A 97 -4.75 7.14 -48.77
N THR A 98 -4.07 8.19 -49.19
CA THR A 98 -3.78 8.54 -50.59
C THR A 98 -2.54 9.40 -50.59
#